data_AF-A0A445FPY9-F1
#
_entry.id   AF-A0A445FPY9-F1
#
_cell.length_a   1.000
_cell.length_b   1.000
_cell.length_c   1.000
_cell.angle_alpha   90.00
_cell.angle_beta   90.00
_cell.angle_gamma   90.00
#
_symmetry.space_group_name_H-M   'P 1'
#
loop_
_entity.id
_entity.type
_entity.pdbx_description
1 polymer ?
#
loop_
_entity_poly.entity_id
_entity_poly.type
_entity_poly.pdbx_seq_one_letter_code
_entity_poly.pdbx_strand_id
1 'polypeptide(L)'
;MTRVRENTFLLNYIAGPIKTIVVIVMENRSFDHVLGWLKSSRPDIDGLTGSESNPLSVSSPSSATIPFTDDTLFIDADPGHSF
;
A
#
# COMPACT_ATOMS: atom_id res chain seq x y z
N MET A 1 -20.65 23.66 -36.26
CA MET A 1 -19.99 24.19 -35.05
C MET A 1 -19.72 23.00 -34.13
N THR A 2 -18.52 22.43 -34.24
CA THR A 2 -18.19 21.12 -33.64
C THR A 2 -17.80 21.33 -32.19
N ARG A 3 -18.56 20.71 -31.28
CA ARG A 3 -18.31 20.73 -29.83
C ARG A 3 -17.02 19.96 -29.53
N VAL A 4 -15.98 20.69 -29.12
CA VAL A 4 -14.73 20.10 -28.62
C VAL A 4 -15.08 19.36 -27.31
N ARG A 5 -14.87 18.04 -27.28
CA ARG A 5 -14.91 17.27 -26.04
C ARG A 5 -13.55 17.44 -25.36
N GLU A 6 -13.51 18.29 -24.34
CA GLU A 6 -12.39 18.29 -23.39
C GLU A 6 -12.42 16.96 -22.63
N ASN A 7 -11.44 16.10 -22.94
CA ASN A 7 -11.11 14.95 -22.11
C ASN A 7 -10.40 15.48 -20.87
N THR A 8 -11.17 15.91 -19.88
CA THR A 8 -10.63 16.23 -18.56
C THR A 8 -10.19 14.91 -17.93
N PHE A 9 -8.89 14.62 -18.01
CA PHE A 9 -8.25 13.70 -17.07
C PHE A 9 -8.56 14.25 -15.68
N LEU A 10 -9.39 13.53 -14.92
CA LEU A 10 -9.74 13.90 -13.56
C LEU A 10 -8.45 13.86 -12.75
N LEU A 11 -7.85 15.04 -12.53
CA LEU A 11 -6.85 15.21 -11.49
C LEU A 11 -7.55 14.86 -10.19
N ASN A 12 -7.05 13.81 -9.51
CA ASN A 12 -7.55 13.35 -8.22
C ASN A 12 -7.49 14.51 -7.21
N TYR A 13 -8.58 15.27 -7.12
CA TYR A 13 -8.69 16.41 -6.24
C TYR A 13 -9.06 15.93 -4.84
N ILE A 14 -8.11 15.98 -3.92
CA ILE A 14 -8.35 15.73 -2.51
C ILE A 14 -8.93 17.01 -1.89
N ALA A 15 -10.21 16.99 -1.51
CA ALA A 15 -10.85 18.09 -0.79
C ALA A 15 -10.32 18.17 0.65
N GLY A 16 -9.93 19.36 1.09
CA GLY A 16 -9.34 19.59 2.42
C GLY A 16 -7.96 20.27 2.38
N PRO A 17 -7.42 20.69 3.52
CA PRO A 17 -6.17 21.45 3.57
C PRO A 17 -4.91 20.60 3.31
N ILE A 18 -4.98 19.29 3.58
CA ILE A 18 -3.86 18.37 3.37
C ILE A 18 -3.92 17.80 1.95
N LYS A 19 -2.88 18.07 1.15
CA LYS A 19 -2.80 17.63 -0.25
C LYS A 19 -1.81 16.48 -0.46
N THR A 20 -0.84 16.36 0.43
CA THR A 20 0.27 15.40 0.30
C THR A 20 0.55 14.79 1.66
N ILE A 21 0.68 13.46 1.68
CA ILE A 21 1.14 12.70 2.84
C ILE A 21 2.49 12.09 2.45
N VAL A 22 3.53 12.36 3.22
CA VAL A 22 4.83 11.71 3.10
C VAL A 22 4.95 10.73 4.25
N VAL A 23 5.10 9.45 3.92
CA VAL A 23 5.30 8.40 4.93
C VAL A 23 6.77 8.02 4.92
N ILE A 24 7.46 8.31 6.02
CA ILE A 24 8.83 7.84 6.25
C ILE A 24 8.71 6.54 7.04
N VAL A 25 9.06 5.44 6.40
CA VAL A 25 9.00 4.11 7.01
C VAL A 25 10.39 3.74 7.50
N MET A 26 10.52 3.49 8.80
CA MET A 26 11.74 2.91 9.38
C MET A 26 11.67 1.37 9.33
N GLU A 27 12.77 0.71 9.67
CA GLU A 27 12.91 -0.75 9.59
C GLU A 27 11.71 -1.54 10.19
N ASN A 28 11.47 -2.74 9.66
CA ASN A 28 10.47 -3.72 10.12
C ASN A 28 8.99 -3.32 9.95
N ARG A 29 8.67 -2.24 9.21
CA ARG A 29 7.31 -1.97 8.72
C ARG A 29 7.37 -1.75 7.21
N SER A 30 6.41 -2.28 6.47
CA SER A 30 6.28 -2.09 5.03
C SER A 30 5.12 -1.13 4.75
N PHE A 31 5.10 -0.46 3.58
CA PHE A 31 4.07 0.53 3.23
C PHE A 31 2.66 -0.07 3.29
N ASP A 32 2.54 -1.32 2.84
CA ASP A 32 1.36 -2.18 2.89
C ASP A 32 0.77 -2.33 4.29
N HIS A 33 1.61 -2.36 5.33
CA HIS A 33 1.16 -2.38 6.73
C HIS A 33 0.56 -1.03 7.16
N VAL A 34 1.11 0.09 6.68
CA VAL A 34 0.68 1.44 7.12
C VAL A 34 -0.53 1.94 6.32
N LEU A 35 -0.50 1.79 5.00
CA LEU A 35 -1.49 2.35 4.07
C LEU A 35 -1.97 1.38 3.00
N GLY A 36 -1.48 0.15 2.95
CA GLY A 36 -1.84 -0.81 1.90
C GLY A 36 -3.34 -1.03 1.78
N TRP A 37 -4.02 -1.21 2.91
CA TRP A 37 -5.46 -1.45 2.96
C TRP A 37 -6.32 -0.22 2.65
N LEU A 38 -5.73 0.97 2.51
CA LEU A 38 -6.48 2.18 2.18
C LEU A 38 -7.20 2.06 0.82
N LYS A 39 -6.70 1.21 -0.10
CA LYS A 39 -7.33 0.93 -1.38
C LYS A 39 -8.79 0.46 -1.25
N SER A 40 -9.13 -0.24 -0.17
CA SER A 40 -10.51 -0.73 0.09
C SER A 40 -11.55 0.40 0.17
N SER A 41 -11.16 1.56 0.71
CA SER A 41 -12.03 2.75 0.84
C SER A 41 -11.68 3.86 -0.16
N ARG A 42 -10.48 3.83 -0.72
CA ARG A 42 -9.95 4.76 -1.72
C ARG A 42 -9.36 4.01 -2.92
N PRO A 43 -10.20 3.53 -3.85
CA PRO A 43 -9.74 2.70 -4.98
C PRO A 43 -8.84 3.45 -5.96
N ASP A 44 -8.81 4.78 -5.91
CA ASP A 44 -7.94 5.67 -6.67
C ASP A 44 -6.47 5.64 -6.21
N ILE A 45 -6.17 4.97 -5.09
CA ILE A 45 -4.82 4.80 -4.57
C ILE A 45 -4.28 3.42 -4.99
N ASP A 46 -3.01 3.38 -5.36
CA ASP A 46 -2.27 2.13 -5.51
C ASP A 46 -1.93 1.57 -4.12
N GLY A 47 -2.57 0.45 -3.79
CA GLY A 47 -2.45 -0.24 -2.50
C GLY A 47 -2.76 -1.72 -2.68
N LEU A 48 -3.01 -2.42 -1.58
CA LEU A 48 -3.25 -3.86 -1.57
C LEU A 48 -4.62 -4.22 -2.13
N THR A 49 -4.66 -5.34 -2.84
CA THR A 49 -5.85 -5.96 -3.40
C THR A 49 -6.30 -7.19 -2.59
N GLY A 50 -5.45 -7.69 -1.69
CA GLY A 50 -5.64 -8.92 -0.94
C GLY A 50 -5.21 -10.17 -1.71
N SER A 51 -4.54 -10.01 -2.86
CA SER A 51 -4.00 -11.12 -3.66
C SER A 51 -2.47 -11.16 -3.63
N GLU A 52 -1.84 -10.25 -2.89
CA GLU A 52 -0.40 -10.14 -2.77
C GLU A 52 0.19 -11.31 -1.95
N SER A 53 1.39 -11.72 -2.32
CA SER A 53 2.13 -12.77 -1.62
C SER A 53 3.63 -12.58 -1.79
N ASN A 54 4.41 -13.04 -0.81
CA ASN A 54 5.87 -13.05 -0.90
C ASN A 54 6.39 -14.48 -1.03
N PRO A 55 7.42 -14.74 -1.85
CA PRO A 55 8.08 -16.03 -1.86
C PRO A 55 8.78 -16.27 -0.53
N LEU A 56 8.73 -17.51 -0.03
CA LEU A 56 9.44 -17.92 1.19
C LEU A 56 10.96 -17.76 1.04
N SER A 57 11.47 -17.91 -0.19
CA SER A 57 12.87 -17.70 -0.53
C SER A 57 13.01 -16.92 -1.83
N VAL A 58 13.57 -15.71 -1.74
CA VAL A 58 13.81 -14.83 -2.90
C VAL A 58 14.87 -15.38 -3.88
N SER A 59 15.71 -16.31 -3.42
CA SER A 59 16.73 -16.96 -4.24
C SER A 59 16.21 -18.13 -5.08
N SER A 60 14.97 -18.59 -4.84
CA SER A 60 14.37 -19.71 -5.56
C SER A 60 13.08 -19.28 -6.27
N PRO A 61 13.07 -19.25 -7.61
CA PRO A 61 11.89 -18.86 -8.39
C PRO A 61 10.68 -19.77 -8.20
N SER A 62 10.89 -21.02 -7.75
CA SER A 62 9.84 -22.00 -7.47
C SER A 62 9.49 -22.11 -5.99
N SER A 63 9.92 -21.13 -5.18
CA SER A 63 9.61 -21.12 -3.75
C SER A 63 8.10 -21.06 -3.49
N ALA A 64 7.66 -21.76 -2.45
CA ALA A 64 6.31 -21.59 -1.93
C ALA A 64 6.07 -20.11 -1.58
N THR A 65 4.85 -19.62 -1.79
CA THR A 65 4.49 -18.25 -1.46
C THR A 65 3.70 -18.20 -0.15
N ILE A 66 3.91 -17.13 0.59
CA ILE A 66 3.14 -16.78 1.79
C ILE A 66 2.20 -15.64 1.38
N PRO A 67 0.86 -15.84 1.42
CA PRO A 67 -0.08 -14.77 1.13
C PRO A 67 -0.01 -13.67 2.19
N PHE A 68 -0.18 -12.42 1.76
CA PHE A 68 -0.31 -11.29 2.66
C PHE A 68 -1.79 -11.14 3.06
N THR A 69 -2.07 -11.20 4.37
CA THR A 69 -3.42 -11.16 4.92
C THR A 69 -3.55 -10.06 5.98
N ASP A 70 -4.77 -9.56 6.21
CA ASP A 70 -5.08 -8.53 7.20
C ASP A 70 -5.25 -9.07 8.63
N ASP A 71 -5.22 -10.40 8.80
CA ASP A 71 -5.32 -11.10 10.09
C ASP A 71 -3.96 -11.40 10.75
N THR A 72 -2.87 -10.88 10.18
CA THR A 72 -1.52 -11.09 10.73
C THR A 72 -1.43 -10.59 12.16
N LEU A 73 -1.00 -11.47 13.05
CA LEU A 73 -0.80 -11.13 14.45
C LEU A 73 0.32 -10.09 14.58
N PHE A 74 0.16 -9.15 15.51
CA PHE A 74 1.25 -8.27 15.91
C PHE A 74 2.35 -9.11 16.55
N ILE A 75 3.36 -9.48 15.75
CA ILE A 75 4.58 -10.08 16.24
C ILE A 75 5.53 -8.92 16.51
N ASP A 76 5.81 -8.69 17.80
CA ASP A 76 6.84 -7.75 18.21
C ASP A 76 8.21 -8.34 17.87
N ALA A 77 8.62 -8.19 16.62
CA ALA A 77 9.96 -8.47 16.14
C ALA A 77 10.84 -7.21 16.30
N ASP A 78 10.63 -6.44 17.37
CA ASP A 78 11.53 -5.34 17.74
C ASP A 78 12.86 -5.95 18.21
N PRO A 79 14.01 -5.59 17.60
CA PRO A 79 15.34 -5.92 18.12
C PRO A 79 15.65 -5.26 19.48
N GLY A 80 14.68 -4.59 20.11
CA GLY A 80 14.79 -3.97 21.42
C GLY A 80 15.21 -2.51 21.28
N HIS A 81 14.32 -1.67 20.77
CA HIS A 81 14.52 -0.23 20.71
C HIS A 81 13.69 0.53 21.77
N SER A 82 13.40 -0.13 22.89
CA SER A 82 12.89 0.54 24.09
C SER A 82 14.07 0.95 24.99
N PHE A 83 14.25 2.26 25.20
CA PHE A 83 15.06 2.82 26.28
C PHE A 83 14.16 3.45 27.35
#